data_AF-A0A9D8RNW8-F1
#
_entry.id   AF-A0A9D8RNW8-F1
#
_cell.length_a   1.000
_cell.length_b   1.000
_cell.length_c   1.000
_cell.angle_alpha   90.00
_cell.angle_beta   90.00
_cell.angle_gamma   90.00
#
_symmetry.space_group_name_H-M   'P 1'
#
loop_
_entity.id
_entity.type
_entity.pdbx_description
1 polymer ?
#
loop_
_entity_poly.entity_id
_entity_poly.type
_entity_poly.pdbx_seq_one_letter_code
_entity_poly.pdbx_strand_id
1 'polypeptide(L)'
;MQWATVEDVQQFFQNLSFEPNDLINRERVKGLLVFSQRYMESGLRVSYLLPITDPDDVQTLAHIQAKYVAGEIDQILYDAGKYTDNAKRRELKQEAERELNSLIRLEKRLKTGILARVHSGSELHGCMIKPYFRRGQKF
;
A
#
# COMPACT_ATOMS: atom_id res chain seq x y z
N MET A 1 -8.91 -7.69 6.79
CA MET A 1 -9.92 -7.28 5.79
C MET A 1 -9.15 -7.01 4.50
N GLN A 2 -9.57 -7.56 3.38
CA GLN A 2 -8.94 -7.30 2.09
C GLN A 2 -9.70 -6.13 1.45
N TRP A 3 -9.01 -5.08 1.00
CA TRP A 3 -9.69 -3.88 0.48
C TRP A 3 -10.24 -4.09 -0.93
N ALA A 4 -9.46 -4.71 -1.83
CA ALA A 4 -9.87 -5.02 -3.20
C ALA A 4 -10.02 -6.51 -3.49
N THR A 5 -10.93 -6.81 -4.41
CA THR A 5 -11.25 -8.14 -4.95
C THR A 5 -10.56 -8.37 -6.30
N VAL A 6 -10.65 -9.60 -6.83
CA VAL A 6 -10.12 -9.92 -8.17
C VAL A 6 -10.93 -9.18 -9.24
N GLU A 7 -12.22 -9.00 -9.00
CA GLU A 7 -13.16 -8.31 -9.88
C GLU A 7 -12.81 -6.82 -10.00
N ASP A 8 -12.39 -6.18 -8.90
CA ASP A 8 -11.93 -4.78 -8.92
C ASP A 8 -10.67 -4.61 -9.79
N VAL A 9 -9.76 -5.58 -9.74
CA VAL A 9 -8.56 -5.59 -10.61
C VAL A 9 -8.96 -5.82 -12.07
N GLN A 10 -9.91 -6.73 -12.32
CA GLN A 10 -10.34 -7.07 -13.68
C GLN A 10 -10.98 -5.88 -14.41
N GLN A 11 -11.60 -4.94 -13.70
CA GLN A 11 -12.18 -3.72 -14.30
C GLN A 11 -11.15 -2.84 -15.03
N PHE A 12 -9.85 -2.93 -14.69
CA PHE A 12 -8.78 -2.22 -15.40
C PHE A 12 -8.45 -2.83 -16.77
N PHE A 13 -9.00 -4.00 -17.08
CA PHE A 13 -8.73 -4.75 -18.30
C PHE A 13 -10.02 -5.00 -19.07
N GLN A 14 -10.14 -4.42 -20.27
CA GLN A 14 -11.33 -4.64 -21.11
C GLN A 14 -11.40 -6.04 -21.71
N ASN A 15 -10.23 -6.67 -21.96
CA ASN A 15 -10.13 -7.93 -22.72
C ASN A 15 -9.29 -9.01 -22.02
N LEU A 16 -8.96 -8.84 -20.74
CA LEU A 16 -8.20 -9.83 -19.97
C LEU A 16 -9.15 -10.56 -19.02
N SER A 17 -9.27 -11.87 -19.20
CA SER A 17 -9.86 -12.79 -18.24
C SER A 17 -8.75 -13.52 -17.49
N PHE A 18 -8.96 -13.82 -16.22
CA PHE A 18 -7.98 -14.51 -15.38
C PHE A 18 -8.21 -16.02 -15.39
N GLU A 19 -8.09 -16.68 -16.54
CA GLU A 19 -8.37 -18.12 -16.67
C GLU A 19 -7.31 -18.98 -15.95
N PRO A 20 -7.63 -20.20 -15.48
CA PRO A 20 -6.71 -21.01 -14.66
C PRO A 20 -5.34 -21.29 -15.29
N ASN A 21 -5.28 -21.40 -16.62
CA ASN A 21 -4.09 -21.75 -17.39
C ASN A 21 -3.31 -20.53 -17.90
N ASP A 22 -3.79 -19.32 -17.62
CA ASP A 22 -3.10 -18.11 -18.03
C ASP A 22 -1.91 -17.80 -17.12
N LEU A 23 -0.95 -17.04 -17.67
CA LEU A 23 0.20 -16.54 -16.91
C LEU A 23 -0.24 -15.75 -15.67
N ILE A 24 -1.33 -15.00 -15.83
CA ILE A 24 -2.03 -14.26 -14.78
C ILE A 24 -3.41 -14.88 -14.62
N ASN A 25 -3.55 -15.75 -13.63
CA ASN A 25 -4.81 -16.38 -13.26
C ASN A 25 -5.32 -15.81 -11.92
N ARG A 26 -6.56 -16.17 -11.53
CA ARG A 26 -7.19 -15.63 -10.31
C ARG A 26 -6.35 -15.88 -9.06
N GLU A 27 -5.70 -17.04 -8.93
CA GLU A 27 -4.85 -17.34 -7.78
C GLU A 27 -3.63 -16.43 -7.71
N ARG A 28 -3.02 -16.12 -8.86
CA ARG A 28 -1.93 -15.15 -8.93
C ARG A 28 -2.38 -13.74 -8.58
N VAL A 29 -3.55 -13.31 -9.06
CA VAL A 29 -4.13 -12.01 -8.71
C VAL A 29 -4.42 -11.91 -7.21
N LYS A 30 -4.98 -12.97 -6.60
CA LYS A 30 -5.16 -13.05 -5.13
C LYS A 30 -3.83 -12.90 -4.38
N GLY A 31 -2.77 -13.57 -4.86
CA GLY A 31 -1.42 -13.42 -4.29
C GLY A 31 -0.92 -11.97 -4.35
N LEU A 32 -1.09 -11.30 -5.49
CA LEU A 32 -0.73 -9.88 -5.66
C LEU A 32 -1.57 -8.95 -4.78
N LEU A 33 -2.86 -9.24 -4.60
CA LEU A 33 -3.73 -8.50 -3.69
C LEU A 33 -3.28 -8.65 -2.22
N VAL A 34 -2.92 -9.86 -1.78
CA VAL A 34 -2.38 -10.07 -0.43
C VAL A 34 -1.06 -9.32 -0.23
N PHE A 35 -0.15 -9.38 -1.22
CA PHE A 35 1.12 -8.68 -1.16
C PHE A 35 0.92 -7.15 -1.09
N SER A 36 0.14 -6.59 -2.01
CA SER A 36 -0.14 -5.14 -2.07
C SER A 36 -0.87 -4.64 -0.82
N GLN A 37 -1.77 -5.44 -0.23
CA GLN A 37 -2.40 -5.13 1.06
C GLN A 37 -1.34 -4.88 2.14
N ARG A 38 -0.37 -5.79 2.28
CA ARG A 38 0.68 -5.68 3.31
C ARG A 38 1.61 -4.51 3.04
N TYR A 39 1.96 -4.27 1.78
CA TYR A 39 2.74 -3.12 1.37
C TYR A 39 2.05 -1.79 1.75
N MET A 40 0.78 -1.64 1.39
CA MET A 40 -0.01 -0.44 1.68
C MET A 40 -0.25 -0.26 3.19
N GLU A 41 -0.59 -1.33 3.91
CA GLU A 41 -0.74 -1.29 5.38
C GLU A 41 0.55 -0.82 6.06
N SER A 42 1.71 -1.29 5.60
CA SER A 42 3.00 -0.88 6.14
C SER A 42 3.23 0.63 5.99
N GLY A 43 2.90 1.20 4.82
CA GLY A 43 3.00 2.64 4.59
C GLY A 43 2.00 3.44 5.42
N LEU A 44 0.74 3.02 5.46
CA LEU A 44 -0.33 3.73 6.16
C LEU A 44 -0.16 3.74 7.68
N ARG A 45 0.46 2.72 8.28
CA ARG A 45 0.74 2.67 9.73
C ARG A 45 1.59 3.84 10.25
N VAL A 46 2.33 4.52 9.35
CA VAL A 46 3.10 5.71 9.72
C VAL A 46 2.18 6.87 10.13
N SER A 47 0.97 6.93 9.56
CA SER A 47 0.10 8.10 9.65
C SER A 47 -1.30 7.78 10.19
N TYR A 48 -1.74 6.52 10.09
CA TYR A 48 -3.08 6.06 10.46
C TYR A 48 -3.02 4.88 11.43
N LEU A 49 -4.00 4.81 12.34
CA LEU A 49 -4.27 3.60 13.10
C LEU A 49 -5.01 2.59 12.22
N LEU A 50 -4.53 1.35 12.21
CA LEU A 50 -5.19 0.23 11.53
C LEU A 50 -5.96 -0.64 12.55
N PRO A 51 -7.09 -1.28 12.16
CA PRO A 51 -7.65 -1.31 10.81
C PRO A 51 -8.47 -0.06 10.48
N ILE A 52 -8.38 0.39 9.22
CA ILE A 52 -9.30 1.38 8.64
C ILE A 52 -10.61 0.66 8.32
N THR A 53 -11.72 1.19 8.82
CA THR A 53 -13.04 0.52 8.80
C THR A 53 -14.13 1.36 8.17
N ASP A 54 -13.89 2.66 7.93
CA ASP A 54 -14.84 3.52 7.25
C ASP A 54 -15.07 3.06 5.80
N PRO A 55 -16.33 2.89 5.37
CA PRO A 55 -16.62 2.38 4.03
C PRO A 55 -16.02 3.22 2.89
N ASP A 56 -16.02 4.55 3.00
CA ASP A 56 -15.51 5.44 1.94
C ASP A 56 -13.98 5.38 1.87
N ASP A 57 -13.33 5.29 3.03
CA ASP A 57 -11.89 5.11 3.12
C ASP A 57 -11.48 3.72 2.60
N VAL A 58 -12.21 2.67 2.97
CA VAL A 58 -11.99 1.31 2.46
C VAL A 58 -12.16 1.28 0.94
N GLN A 59 -13.17 1.95 0.38
CA GLN A 59 -13.36 2.04 -1.06
C GLN A 59 -12.20 2.79 -1.75
N THR A 60 -11.70 3.86 -1.14
CA THR A 60 -10.53 4.59 -1.63
C THR A 60 -9.30 3.69 -1.65
N LEU A 61 -9.07 2.93 -0.58
CA LEU A 61 -7.96 1.99 -0.48
C LEU A 61 -8.10 0.81 -1.44
N ALA A 62 -9.32 0.33 -1.67
CA ALA A 62 -9.62 -0.70 -2.65
C ALA A 62 -9.24 -0.23 -4.06
N HIS A 63 -9.61 1.00 -4.43
CA HIS A 63 -9.27 1.59 -5.72
C HIS A 63 -7.75 1.69 -5.93
N ILE A 64 -7.03 2.19 -4.92
CA ILE A 64 -5.56 2.31 -4.96
C ILE A 64 -4.93 0.91 -5.07
N GLN A 65 -5.39 -0.06 -4.28
CA GLN A 65 -4.88 -1.41 -4.29
C GLN A 65 -5.11 -2.10 -5.64
N ALA A 66 -6.32 -2.01 -6.19
CA ALA A 66 -6.66 -2.61 -7.48
C ALA A 66 -5.84 -1.98 -8.61
N LYS A 67 -5.66 -0.65 -8.60
CA LYS A 67 -4.81 0.06 -9.55
C LYS A 67 -3.33 -0.39 -9.46
N TYR A 68 -2.81 -0.53 -8.24
CA TYR A 68 -1.44 -1.01 -8.02
C TYR A 68 -1.24 -2.42 -8.61
N VAL A 69 -2.16 -3.34 -8.31
CA VAL A 69 -2.10 -4.72 -8.81
C VAL A 69 -2.27 -4.77 -10.34
N ALA A 70 -3.14 -3.94 -10.92
CA ALA A 70 -3.26 -3.83 -12.36
C ALA A 70 -1.94 -3.39 -13.01
N GLY A 71 -1.22 -2.43 -12.41
CA GLY A 71 0.11 -2.02 -12.86
C GLY A 71 1.17 -3.12 -12.74
N GLU A 72 1.14 -3.92 -11.67
CA GLU A 72 2.01 -5.11 -11.53
C GLU A 72 1.73 -6.15 -12.63
N ILE A 73 0.45 -6.39 -12.94
CA ILE A 73 0.04 -7.31 -14.01
C ILE A 73 0.54 -6.80 -15.37
N ASP A 74 0.39 -5.50 -15.66
CA ASP A 74 0.91 -4.88 -16.88
C ASP A 74 2.42 -5.12 -17.04
N GLN A 75 3.18 -4.97 -15.95
CA GLN A 75 4.63 -5.23 -15.95
C GLN A 75 4.95 -6.71 -16.19
N ILE A 76 4.27 -7.63 -15.50
CA ILE A 76 4.50 -9.08 -15.66
C ILE A 76 4.19 -9.52 -17.09
N LEU A 77 3.10 -9.02 -17.68
CA LEU A 77 2.72 -9.35 -19.05
C LEU A 77 3.72 -8.77 -20.07
N TYR A 78 4.24 -7.57 -19.82
CA TYR A 78 5.29 -6.96 -20.63
C TYR A 78 6.60 -7.75 -20.56
N ASP A 79 7.06 -8.11 -19.37
CA ASP A 79 8.30 -8.88 -19.15
C ASP A 79 8.22 -10.28 -19.79
N ALA A 80 7.01 -10.84 -19.84
CA ALA A 80 6.74 -12.12 -20.53
C ALA A 80 6.56 -11.98 -22.06
N GLY A 81 6.65 -10.77 -22.62
CA GLY A 81 6.45 -10.50 -24.04
C GLY A 81 5.03 -10.74 -24.53
N LYS A 82 4.03 -10.78 -23.63
CA LYS A 82 2.62 -11.11 -23.93
C LYS A 82 1.71 -9.89 -24.03
N TYR A 83 2.27 -8.67 -24.05
CA TYR A 83 1.50 -7.45 -23.91
C TYR A 83 1.93 -6.34 -24.87
N THR A 84 0.97 -5.54 -25.34
CA THR A 84 1.19 -4.44 -26.30
C THR A 84 1.78 -3.19 -25.65
N ASP A 85 2.53 -2.39 -26.41
CA ASP A 85 3.18 -1.14 -25.97
C ASP A 85 2.26 -0.12 -25.27
N ASN A 86 0.94 -0.17 -25.50
CA ASN A 86 -0.02 0.73 -24.85
C ASN A 86 -0.09 0.58 -23.33
N ALA A 87 0.20 -0.61 -22.80
CA ALA A 87 0.18 -0.87 -21.37
C ALA A 87 1.37 -0.26 -20.62
N LYS A 88 2.54 -0.23 -21.26
CA LYS A 88 3.74 0.42 -20.75
C LYS A 88 3.50 1.90 -20.42
N ARG A 89 2.54 2.53 -21.11
CA ARG A 89 2.18 3.94 -20.93
C ARG A 89 1.17 4.21 -19.82
N ARG A 90 0.48 3.20 -19.29
CA ARG A 90 -0.64 3.45 -18.36
C ARG A 90 -0.18 3.87 -16.97
N GLU A 91 1.10 3.73 -16.64
CA GLU A 91 1.73 4.17 -15.37
C GLU A 91 0.90 3.88 -14.10
N LEU A 92 0.05 2.83 -14.11
CA LEU A 92 -0.98 2.60 -13.10
C LEU A 92 -0.36 2.38 -11.72
N LYS A 93 0.75 1.63 -11.70
CA LYS A 93 1.53 1.39 -10.48
C LYS A 93 2.08 2.71 -9.92
N GLN A 94 2.71 3.54 -10.76
CA GLN A 94 3.25 4.83 -10.33
C GLN A 94 2.15 5.79 -9.86
N GLU A 95 0.97 5.79 -10.52
CA GLU A 95 -0.19 6.53 -10.05
C GLU A 95 -0.68 6.04 -8.67
N ALA A 96 -0.85 4.74 -8.49
CA ALA A 96 -1.27 4.16 -7.23
C ALA A 96 -0.27 4.47 -6.09
N GLU A 97 1.03 4.40 -6.38
CA GLU A 97 2.08 4.78 -5.43
C GLU A 97 2.06 6.27 -5.11
N ARG A 98 1.78 7.15 -6.09
CA ARG A 98 1.59 8.59 -5.85
C ARG A 98 0.38 8.85 -4.95
N GLU A 99 -0.75 8.20 -5.22
CA GLU A 99 -1.97 8.32 -4.42
C GLU A 99 -1.74 7.82 -2.99
N LEU A 100 -1.13 6.64 -2.81
CA LEU A 100 -0.78 6.10 -1.51
C LEU A 100 0.17 7.05 -0.75
N ASN A 101 1.22 7.56 -1.41
CA ASN A 101 2.15 8.49 -0.79
C ASN A 101 1.47 9.79 -0.35
N SER A 102 0.50 10.30 -1.12
CA SER A 102 -0.28 11.48 -0.72
C SER A 102 -1.07 11.24 0.57
N LEU A 103 -1.57 10.01 0.78
CA LEU A 103 -2.24 9.61 2.02
C LEU A 103 -1.25 9.48 3.17
N ILE A 104 -0.09 8.84 2.94
CA ILE A 104 0.97 8.67 3.94
C ILE A 104 1.50 10.03 4.40
N ARG A 105 1.76 10.95 3.47
CA ARG A 105 2.24 12.31 3.76
C ARG A 105 1.16 13.25 4.29
N LEU A 106 -0.09 12.78 4.39
CA LEU A 106 -1.25 13.55 4.82
C LEU A 106 -1.56 14.78 3.92
N GLU A 107 -1.10 14.76 2.67
CA GLU A 107 -1.45 15.73 1.62
C GLU A 107 -2.91 15.53 1.19
N LYS A 108 -3.35 14.27 1.16
CA LYS A 108 -4.76 13.86 1.15
C LYS A 108 -5.05 13.08 2.42
N ARG A 109 -6.30 13.14 2.90
CA ARG A 109 -6.69 12.50 4.17
C ARG A 109 -7.88 11.59 3.99
N LEU A 110 -7.79 10.44 4.65
CA LEU A 110 -8.93 9.56 4.89
C LEU A 110 -9.86 10.18 5.94
N LYS A 111 -11.17 9.94 5.82
CA LYS A 111 -12.20 10.52 6.69
C LYS A 111 -12.04 10.10 8.14
N THR A 112 -11.69 8.84 8.38
CA THR A 112 -11.49 8.28 9.73
C THR A 112 -10.07 8.42 10.27
N GLY A 113 -9.30 9.40 9.78
CA GLY A 113 -7.94 9.67 10.24
C GLY A 113 -7.82 10.01 11.72
N ILE A 114 -7.92 9.00 12.60
CA ILE A 114 -7.26 9.02 13.90
C ILE A 114 -5.77 8.95 13.53
N LEU A 115 -5.19 10.13 13.37
CA LEU A 115 -3.77 10.29 13.11
C LEU A 115 -3.03 9.51 14.21
N ALA A 116 -2.20 8.55 13.80
CA ALA A 116 -1.29 7.92 14.75
C ALA A 116 -0.56 9.07 15.45
N ARG A 117 -0.65 9.18 16.79
CA ARG A 117 -0.05 10.29 17.55
C ARG A 117 1.42 10.37 17.16
N VAL A 118 1.74 11.30 16.28
CA VAL A 118 3.11 11.76 16.08
C VAL A 118 3.44 12.36 17.44
N HIS A 119 4.32 11.71 18.20
CA HIS A 119 4.95 12.37 19.32
C HIS A 119 5.75 13.52 18.71
N SER A 120 5.11 14.67 18.56
CA SER A 120 5.76 15.94 18.32
C SER A 120 6.65 16.17 19.53
N GLY A 121 7.90 15.76 19.41
CA GLY A 121 8.93 16.09 20.37
C GLY A 121 9.16 17.60 20.34
N SER A 122 8.40 18.34 21.14
CA SER A 122 8.83 19.64 21.64
C SER A 122 8.08 19.98 22.93
N GLU A 123 8.87 19.99 24.01
CA GLU A 123 8.69 20.77 25.24
C GLU A 123 7.76 20.22 26.34
N LEU A 124 8.32 19.35 27.18
CA LEU A 124 8.17 19.50 28.62
C LEU A 124 9.56 19.49 29.29
N HIS A 125 9.92 20.69 29.74
CA HIS A 125 10.72 21.02 30.92
C HIS A 125 11.45 19.86 31.65
N GLY A 126 12.77 20.03 31.75
CA GLY A 126 13.53 19.85 33.00
C GLY A 126 13.31 18.58 33.80
N CYS A 127 13.96 17.48 33.42
CA CYS A 127 14.42 16.52 34.41
C CYS A 127 15.75 15.92 33.96
N MET A 128 16.83 16.25 34.68
CA MET A 128 18.14 15.66 34.49
C MET A 128 18.07 14.15 34.78
N ILE A 129 17.99 13.32 33.76
CA ILE A 129 18.31 11.90 33.89
C ILE A 129 19.77 11.74 33.45
N LYS A 130 20.66 11.68 34.45
CA LYS A 130 22.08 11.34 34.27
C LYS A 130 22.21 9.99 33.54
N PRO A 131 23.13 9.82 32.58
CA PRO A 131 23.44 8.50 32.06
C PRO A 131 24.26 7.73 33.09
N TYR A 132 23.64 6.74 33.75
CA TYR A 132 24.38 5.71 34.48
C TYR A 132 24.84 4.65 33.48
N PHE A 133 25.96 4.90 32.82
CA PHE A 133 26.84 3.84 32.33
C PHE A 133 28.14 3.90 33.13
N ARG A 134 28.22 3.17 34.25
CA ARG A 134 29.53 2.77 34.80
C ARG A 134 29.89 1.42 34.20
N ARG A 135 30.88 1.45 33.31
CA ARG A 135 31.64 0.29 32.84
C ARG A 135 32.07 -0.54 34.05
N GLY A 136 31.60 -1.78 34.14
CA GLY A 136 32.19 -2.80 35.00
C GLY A 136 33.54 -3.23 34.43
N GLN A 137 34.60 -2.57 34.86
CA GLN A 137 35.94 -3.17 34.95
C GLN A 137 35.91 -4.26 36.02
N LYS A 138 36.45 -5.44 35.71
CA LYS A 138 36.93 -6.39 36.72
C LYS A 138 38.46 -6.35 36.72
N PHE A 139 39.00 -6.36 37.93
CA PHE A 139 40.41 -6.53 38.28
C PHE A 139 40.91 -7.89 37.82
#